data_AF-A0A5K1E8F2-F1
#
_entry.id   AF-A0A5K1E8F2-F1
#
_cell.length_a   1.000
_cell.length_b   1.000
_cell.length_c   1.000
_cell.angle_alpha   90.00
_cell.angle_beta   90.00
_cell.angle_gamma   90.00
#
_symmetry.space_group_name_H-M   'P 1'
#
loop_
_entity.id
_entity.type
_entity.pdbx_description
1 polymer ?
#
loop_
_entity_poly.entity_id
_entity_poly.type
_entity_poly.pdbx_seq_one_letter_code
_entity_poly.pdbx_strand_id
1 'polypeptide(L)' 'VNVPKTKKTYCKNKQCKKHTLHKVTQYKKGKDSLAAQGKRRYDRKQSGYGGQTKPVFHKK' A
#
# COMPACT_ATOMS: atom_id res chain seq x y z
N VAL A 1 21.05 -3.96 4.57
CA VAL A 1 21.02 -3.47 5.96
C VAL A 1 20.42 -4.54 6.86
N ASN A 2 21.06 -4.86 7.98
CA ASN A 2 20.55 -5.83 8.96
C ASN A 2 19.68 -5.09 10.00
N VAL A 3 18.46 -5.57 10.25
CA VAL A 3 17.50 -4.96 11.18
C VAL A 3 17.00 -6.02 12.15
N PRO A 4 16.96 -5.76 13.47
CA PRO A 4 16.49 -6.74 14.45
C PRO A 4 15.00 -7.07 14.24
N LYS A 5 14.62 -8.32 14.53
CA LYS A 5 13.23 -8.81 14.42
C LYS A 5 12.30 -8.18 15.46
N THR A 6 12.85 -7.56 16.49
CA THR A 6 12.13 -6.85 17.55
C THR A 6 12.75 -5.47 17.80
N LYS A 7 11.92 -4.47 18.10
CA LYS A 7 12.36 -3.10 18.42
C LYS A 7 11.53 -2.54 19.57
N LYS A 8 12.18 -1.95 20.57
CA LYS A 8 11.51 -1.17 21.62
C LYS A 8 11.23 0.23 21.09
N THR A 9 9.95 0.57 20.87
CA THR A 9 9.54 1.89 20.38
C THR A 9 8.25 2.32 21.07
N TYR A 10 7.94 3.61 20.99
CA TYR A 10 6.71 4.16 21.57
C TYR A 10 5.47 3.60 20.86
N CYS A 11 4.55 3.03 21.64
CA CYS A 11 3.24 2.61 21.14
C CYS A 11 2.22 3.73 21.30
N LYS A 12 1.69 4.23 20.17
CA LYS A 12 0.68 5.30 20.11
C LYS A 12 -0.73 4.84 20.50
N ASN A 13 -0.95 3.54 20.74
CA ASN A 13 -2.25 3.04 21.14
C ASN A 13 -2.68 3.65 22.48
N LYS A 14 -3.97 4.00 22.61
CA LYS A 14 -4.55 4.66 23.80
C LYS A 14 -4.29 3.90 25.09
N GLN A 15 -4.19 2.57 25.02
CA GLN A 15 -3.94 1.68 26.16
C GLN A 15 -2.45 1.54 26.53
N CYS A 16 -1.53 1.76 25.59
CA CYS A 16 -0.11 1.53 25.83
C CYS A 16 0.58 2.81 26.31
N LYS A 17 0.50 3.90 25.51
CA LYS A 17 1.16 5.20 25.75
C LYS A 17 2.57 5.12 26.37
N LYS A 18 3.32 4.06 26.04
CA LYS A 18 4.64 3.74 26.60
C LYS A 18 5.49 2.98 25.59
N HIS A 19 6.77 2.86 25.88
CA HIS A 19 7.70 2.10 25.05
C HIS A 19 7.51 0.59 25.26
N THR A 20 7.09 -0.09 24.20
CA THR A 20 6.84 -1.54 24.20
C THR A 20 7.70 -2.24 23.15
N LEU A 21 7.86 -3.56 23.28
CA LEU A 21 8.53 -4.38 22.27
C LEU A 21 7.58 -4.62 21.09
N HIS A 22 8.03 -4.28 19.88
CA HIS A 22 7.29 -4.49 18.64
C HIS A 22 8.01 -5.49 17.74
N LYS A 23 7.25 -6.40 17.12
CA LYS A 23 7.75 -7.27 16.06
C LYS A 23 7.93 -6.45 14.78
N VAL A 24 9.10 -6.53 14.19
CA VAL A 24 9.43 -5.84 12.94
C VAL A 24 9.13 -6.77 11.77
N THR A 25 8.35 -6.28 10.81
CA THR A 25 8.06 -6.96 9.55
C THR A 25 8.31 -6.00 8.39
N GLN A 26 8.72 -6.55 7.25
CA GLN A 26 8.83 -5.75 6.03
C GLN A 26 7.44 -5.56 5.43
N TYR A 27 7.12 -4.31 5.07
CA TYR A 27 5.89 -4.01 4.35
C TYR A 27 5.88 -4.71 2.99
N LYS A 28 4.73 -5.27 2.63
CA LYS A 28 4.43 -5.74 1.28
C LYS A 28 3.15 -5.07 0.81
N LYS A 29 3.14 -4.64 -0.44
CA LYS A 29 1.93 -4.08 -1.07
C LYS A 29 0.85 -5.18 -1.10
N GLY A 30 -0.35 -4.83 -0.63
CA GLY A 30 -1.53 -5.71 -0.76
C GLY A 30 -2.01 -5.79 -2.21
N LYS A 31 -2.94 -6.72 -2.47
CA LYS A 31 -3.61 -6.82 -3.77
C LYS A 31 -4.42 -5.55 -4.04
N ASP A 32 -4.35 -5.03 -5.26
CA ASP A 32 -5.13 -3.87 -5.66
C ASP A 32 -6.64 -4.23 -5.70
N SER A 33 -7.47 -3.40 -5.05
CA SER A 33 -8.92 -3.60 -4.99
C SER A 33 -9.59 -3.15 -6.29
N LEU A 34 -10.46 -4.01 -6.86
CA LEU A 34 -11.25 -3.70 -8.06
C LEU A 34 -12.38 -2.69 -7.79
N ALA A 35 -12.89 -2.66 -6.56
CA ALA A 35 -14.01 -1.80 -6.19
C ALA A 35 -13.60 -0.33 -5.94
N ALA A 36 -12.29 -0.04 -5.92
CA ALA A 36 -11.78 1.31 -5.71
C ALA A 36 -12.32 2.27 -6.79
N GLN A 37 -12.69 3.49 -6.39
CA GLN A 37 -13.26 4.50 -7.30
C GLN A 37 -12.38 4.76 -8.53
N GLY A 38 -11.06 4.79 -8.34
CA GLY A 38 -10.10 4.98 -9.43
C GLY A 38 -10.11 3.84 -10.45
N LYS A 39 -10.18 2.59 -9.98
CA LYS A 39 -10.22 1.39 -10.82
C LYS A 39 -11.54 1.31 -11.59
N ARG A 40 -12.68 1.50 -10.91
CA ARG A 40 -14.00 1.57 -11.56
C ARG A 40 -14.07 2.62 -12.66
N ARG A 41 -13.51 3.81 -12.41
CA ARG A 41 -13.43 4.89 -13.42
C ARG A 41 -12.53 4.52 -14.59
N TYR A 42 -11.38 3.91 -14.33
CA TYR A 42 -10.43 3.50 -15.36
C TYR A 42 -11.02 2.43 -16.27
N ASP A 43 -11.65 1.40 -15.69
CA ASP A 43 -12.26 0.30 -16.45
C ASP A 43 -13.40 0.80 -17.35
N ARG A 44 -14.24 1.70 -16.84
CA ARG A 44 -15.27 2.37 -17.65
C ARG A 44 -14.70 3.27 -18.73
N LYS A 45 -13.54 3.91 -18.52
CA LYS A 45 -12.89 4.71 -19.56
C LYS A 45 -12.28 3.83 -20.64
N GLN A 46 -11.76 2.67 -20.25
CA GLN A 46 -11.05 1.74 -21.10
C GLN A 46 -11.98 0.84 -21.95
N SER A 47 -13.26 0.73 -21.60
CA SER A 47 -14.23 -0.04 -22.36
C SER A 47 -14.54 0.59 -23.73
N GLY A 48 -14.67 -0.25 -24.76
CA GLY A 48 -14.96 0.17 -26.13
C GLY A 48 -13.72 0.20 -27.02
N TYR A 49 -13.82 0.88 -28.16
CA TYR A 49 -12.71 1.07 -29.09
C TYR A 49 -11.92 2.35 -28.74
N GLY A 50 -10.66 2.45 -29.18
CA GLY A 50 -9.80 3.62 -28.93
C GLY A 50 -8.50 3.34 -28.17
N GLY A 51 -8.24 2.08 -27.82
CA GLY A 51 -6.96 1.65 -27.25
C GLY A 51 -6.72 2.17 -25.83
N GLN A 52 -5.45 2.44 -25.50
CA GLN A 52 -5.03 2.80 -24.15
C GLN A 52 -5.41 4.24 -23.78
N THR A 53 -6.22 4.43 -22.74
CA THR A 53 -6.82 5.75 -22.43
C THR A 53 -6.08 6.60 -21.40
N LYS A 54 -5.05 6.07 -20.73
CA LYS A 54 -4.19 6.77 -19.77
C LYS A 54 -2.71 6.44 -20.01
N PRO A 55 -1.78 7.39 -19.80
CA PRO A 55 -0.37 7.17 -20.05
C PRO A 55 0.19 6.08 -19.14
N VAL A 56 1.02 5.21 -19.71
CA VAL A 56 1.79 4.20 -18.98
C VAL A 56 3.18 4.77 -18.71
N PHE A 57 3.65 4.67 -17.48
CA PHE A 57 5.00 5.10 -17.12
C PHE A 57 6.01 4.05 -17.60
N HIS A 58 6.94 4.44 -18.48
CA HIS A 58 7.89 3.51 -19.13
C HIS A 58 9.28 3.51 -18.52
N LYS A 59 9.69 4.60 -17.86
CA LYS A 59 10.98 4.68 -17.18
C LYS A 59 10.87 3.98 -15.82
N LYS A 60 11.96 3.43 -15.29
CA LYS A 60 12.01 2.86 -13.94
C LYS A 60 12.67 3.83 -12.98
#